data_AF-X1KT38-F1
#
_entry.id   AF-X1KT38-F1
#
_cell.length_a   1.000
_cell.length_b   1.000
_cell.length_c   1.000
_cell.angle_alpha   90.00
_cell.angle_beta   90.00
_cell.angle_gamma   90.00
#
_symmetry.space_group_name_H-M   'P 1'
#
loop_
_entity.id
_entity.type
_entity.pdbx_description
1 polymer ?
#
loop_
_entity_poly.entity_id
_entity_poly.type
_entity_poly.pdbx_seq_one_letter_code
_entity_poly.pdbx_strand_id
1 'polypeptide(L)' 'DYFVICSGDSERQIKTIYDEVGHALKKEGILPLHHEGTTDSGWLLIDFSGVIVHIFATLEREYYQLDELWDQATPVVRIQ' A
#
# COMPACT_ATOMS: atom_id res chain seq x y z
N ASP A 1 0.72 -14.50 5.64
CA ASP A 1 0.30 -13.09 5.57
C ASP A 1 1.43 -12.25 4.99
N TYR A 2 1.10 -11.23 4.19
CA TYR A 2 2.07 -10.43 3.47
C TYR A 2 1.82 -8.93 3.66
N PHE A 3 2.90 -8.16 3.74
CA PHE A 3 2.87 -6.71 3.64
C PHE A 3 3.38 -6.29 2.26
N VAL A 4 2.61 -5.43 1.60
CA VAL A 4 3.04 -4.76 0.37
C VAL A 4 3.21 -3.29 0.70
N ILE A 5 4.41 -2.77 0.47
CA ILE A 5 4.73 -1.35 0.66
C ILE A 5 5.12 -0.78 -0.70
N CYS A 6 4.39 0.23 -1.16
CA CYS A 6 4.69 0.95 -2.39
C CYS A 6 4.60 2.46 -2.18
N SER A 7 5.21 3.22 -3.10
CA SER A 7 5.25 4.68 -3.05
C SER A 7 4.75 5.28 -4.35
N GLY A 8 4.18 6.48 -4.27
CA GLY A 8 3.87 7.32 -5.42
C GLY A 8 4.33 8.75 -5.20
N ASP A 9 4.78 9.41 -6.27
CA ASP A 9 5.38 10.75 -6.23
C ASP A 9 4.33 11.88 -6.29
N SER A 10 3.05 11.53 -6.44
CA SER A 10 1.95 12.48 -6.43
C SER A 10 0.66 11.85 -5.90
N GLU A 11 -0.23 12.67 -5.33
CA GLU A 11 -1.57 12.25 -4.91
C GLU A 11 -2.33 11.52 -6.02
N ARG A 12 -2.16 11.98 -7.28
CA ARG A 12 -2.76 11.34 -8.45
C ARG A 12 -2.23 9.92 -8.64
N GLN A 13 -0.91 9.72 -8.55
CA GLN A 13 -0.31 8.40 -8.71
C GLN A 13 -0.73 7.47 -7.58
N ILE A 14 -0.72 7.95 -6.34
CA ILE A 14 -1.19 7.21 -5.15
C ILE A 14 -2.64 6.77 -5.34
N LYS A 15 -3.50 7.69 -5.78
CA LYS A 15 -4.90 7.38 -6.08
C LYS A 15 -5.02 6.32 -7.18
N THR A 16 -4.25 6.44 -8.25
CA THR A 16 -4.25 5.45 -9.34
C THR A 16 -3.82 4.08 -8.85
N ILE A 17 -2.77 3.99 -8.01
CA ILE A 17 -2.34 2.71 -7.43
C ILE A 17 -3.46 2.11 -6.57
N TYR A 18 -4.06 2.91 -5.68
CA TYR A 18 -5.17 2.47 -4.83
C TYR A 18 -6.35 1.92 -5.65
N ASP A 19 -6.79 2.69 -6.65
CA ASP A 19 -7.91 2.34 -7.52
C ASP A 19 -7.61 1.05 -8.31
N GLU A 20 -6.42 0.94 -8.91
CA GLU A 20 -6.05 -0.23 -9.73
C GLU A 20 -5.85 -1.50 -8.91
N VAL A 21 -5.28 -1.41 -7.70
CA VAL A 21 -5.19 -2.56 -6.79
C VAL A 21 -6.59 -3.06 -6.43
N GLY A 22 -7.49 -2.15 -6.04
CA GLY A 22 -8.87 -2.50 -5.73
C GLY A 22 -9.62 -3.08 -6.93
N HIS A 23 -9.45 -2.49 -8.12
CA HIS A 23 -10.11 -2.95 -9.35
C HIS A 23 -9.60 -4.32 -9.80
N ALA A 24 -8.28 -4.55 -9.75
CA ALA A 24 -7.67 -5.81 -10.12
C ALA A 24 -8.16 -6.95 -9.21
N LEU A 25 -8.11 -6.75 -7.89
CA LEU A 25 -8.55 -7.78 -6.94
C LEU A 25 -10.07 -8.00 -6.99
N LYS A 26 -10.86 -6.95 -7.24
CA LYS A 26 -12.30 -7.08 -7.43
C LYS A 26 -12.65 -7.94 -8.65
N LYS A 27 -11.88 -7.89 -9.74
CA LYS A 27 -12.08 -8.77 -10.92
C LYS A 27 -11.89 -10.24 -10.58
N GLU A 28 -11.03 -10.54 -9.62
CA GLU A 28 -10.80 -11.89 -9.08
C GLU A 28 -11.81 -12.28 -7.97
N GLY A 29 -12.82 -11.43 -7.71
CA GLY A 29 -13.82 -11.66 -6.66
C GLY A 29 -13.35 -11.38 -5.24
N ILE A 30 -12.17 -10.76 -5.07
CA ILE A 30 -11.61 -10.39 -3.78
C ILE A 30 -11.98 -8.95 -3.47
N LEU A 31 -12.65 -8.72 -2.34
CA LEU A 31 -13.04 -7.39 -1.88
C LEU A 31 -12.17 -6.99 -0.68
N PRO A 32 -11.85 -5.70 -0.52
CA PRO A 32 -11.17 -5.22 0.66
C PRO A 32 -12.08 -5.41 1.89
N LEU A 33 -11.50 -5.86 2.99
CA LEU A 33 -12.16 -5.90 4.29
C LEU A 33 -12.26 -4.50 4.88
N HIS A 34 -11.17 -3.74 4.76
CA HIS A 34 -11.08 -2.40 5.31
C HIS A 34 -10.14 -1.53 4.47
N HIS A 35 -10.33 -0.21 4.55
CA HIS A 35 -9.42 0.77 3.99
C HIS A 35 -9.34 1.97 4.94
N GLU A 36 -8.14 2.55 5.04
CA GLU A 36 -7.89 3.73 5.87
C GLU A 36 -7.09 4.78 5.11
N GLY A 37 -7.23 6.02 5.57
CA GLY A 37 -6.53 7.18 5.02
C GLY A 37 -7.23 7.79 3.81
N THR A 38 -6.61 8.85 3.29
CA THR A 38 -7.07 9.60 2.12
C THR A 38 -5.86 9.93 1.24
N THR A 39 -6.08 10.31 -0.02
CA THR A 39 -4.95 10.57 -0.94
C THR A 39 -4.13 11.79 -0.52
N ASP A 40 -4.76 12.77 0.13
CA ASP A 40 -4.15 13.97 0.69
C ASP A 40 -3.40 13.70 2.01
N SER A 41 -3.68 12.59 2.72
CA SER A 41 -2.91 12.22 3.91
C SER A 41 -1.55 11.62 3.60
N GLY A 42 -1.27 11.32 2.31
CA GLY A 42 -0.02 10.72 1.87
C GLY A 42 0.19 9.27 2.34
N TRP A 43 -0.79 8.67 2.99
CA TRP A 43 -0.76 7.27 3.41
C TRP A 43 -2.14 6.67 3.30
N LEU A 44 -2.27 5.68 2.41
CA LEU A 44 -3.43 4.82 2.27
C LEU A 44 -3.10 3.39 2.69
N LEU A 45 -4.07 2.74 3.32
CA LEU A 45 -4.01 1.33 3.68
C LEU A 45 -5.21 0.59 3.10
N ILE A 46 -4.96 -0.59 2.55
CA ILE A 46 -6.01 -1.52 2.14
C ILE A 46 -5.76 -2.89 2.77
N ASP A 47 -6.76 -3.40 3.48
CA ASP A 47 -6.72 -4.71 4.14
C ASP A 47 -7.54 -5.74 3.35
N PHE A 48 -6.88 -6.84 2.96
CA PHE A 48 -7.47 -8.00 2.32
C PHE A 48 -7.34 -9.28 3.18
N SER A 49 -7.27 -9.14 4.51
CA SER A 49 -7.04 -10.19 5.51
C SER A 49 -5.63 -10.79 5.50
N GLY A 50 -5.26 -11.48 4.41
CA GLY A 50 -3.96 -12.15 4.28
C GLY A 50 -2.88 -11.28 3.66
N VAL A 51 -3.27 -10.13 3.10
CA VAL A 51 -2.38 -9.15 2.48
C VAL A 51 -2.82 -7.75 2.88
N ILE A 52 -1.88 -6.96 3.41
CA ILE A 52 -2.11 -5.55 3.72
C ILE A 52 -1.24 -4.70 2.81
N VAL A 53 -1.87 -3.81 2.05
CA VAL A 53 -1.20 -2.93 1.09
C VAL A 53 -1.10 -1.53 1.69
N HIS A 54 0.13 -1.03 1.81
CA HIS A 54 0.43 0.33 2.23
C HIS A 54 0.94 1.12 1.03
N ILE A 55 0.26 2.23 0.73
CA ILE A 55 0.60 3.13 -0.37
C ILE A 55 0.98 4.46 0.24
N PHE A 56 2.23 4.86 0.06
CA PHE A 56 2.78 6.09 0.62
C PHE A 56 3.06 7.15 -0.44
N ALA A 57 2.92 8.42 -0.06
CA ALA A 57 3.71 9.48 -0.65
C ALA A 57 5.15 9.38 -0.15
N THR A 58 6.09 9.84 -0.98
CA THR A 58 7.53 9.67 -0.75
C THR A 58 7.96 10.25 0.60
N LEU A 59 7.47 11.44 0.97
CA LEU A 59 7.80 12.10 2.23
C LEU A 59 7.26 11.33 3.45
N GLU A 60 6.05 10.79 3.37
CA GLU A 60 5.41 10.05 4.44
C GLU A 60 6.11 8.71 4.67
N ARG A 61 6.56 8.01 3.61
CA ARG A 61 7.35 6.79 3.77
C ARG A 61 8.67 7.07 4.47
N GLU A 62 9.35 8.14 4.10
CA GLU A 62 10.58 8.59 4.74
C GLU A 62 10.36 9.00 6.20
N TYR A 63 9.22 9.61 6.52
CA TYR A 63 8.88 10.02 7.89
C TYR A 63 8.52 8.83 8.79
N TYR A 64 7.66 7.92 8.32
CA TYR A 64 7.18 6.79 9.12
C TYR A 64 8.16 5.62 9.16
N GLN A 65 9.04 5.50 8.17
CA GLN A 65 10.11 4.49 8.11
C GLN A 65 9.65 3.06 8.42
N LEU A 66 8.47 2.67 7.94
CA LEU A 66 7.92 1.33 8.20
C LEU A 66 8.83 0.22 7.69
N ASP A 67 9.64 0.48 6.66
CA ASP A 67 10.69 -0.42 6.21
C ASP A 67 11.66 -0.84 7.34
N GLU A 68 11.92 0.04 8.32
CA GLU A 68 12.77 -0.26 9.49
C GLU A 68 12.07 -1.13 10.51
N LEU A 69 10.75 -0.93 10.71
CA LEU A 69 9.97 -1.77 11.63
C LEU A 69 9.91 -3.23 11.17
N TRP A 70 9.97 -3.45 9.86
CA TRP A 70 9.90 -4.77 9.23
C TRP A 70 11.26 -5.28 8.71
N ASP A 71 12.37 -4.77 9.24
CA ASP A 71 13.71 -5.12 8.77
C ASP A 71 14.06 -6.62 8.89
N GLN A 72 13.47 -7.31 9.88
CA GLN A 72 13.61 -8.76 10.09
C GLN A 72 12.68 -9.60 9.21
N ALA A 73 11.73 -8.98 8.50
CA ALA A 73 10.83 -9.70 7.61
C ALA A 73 11.59 -10.13 6.35
N THR A 74 11.33 -11.35 5.87
CA THR A 74 11.95 -11.85 4.64
C THR A 74 11.33 -11.15 3.43
N PRO A 75 12.08 -10.36 2.65
CA PRO A 75 11.54 -9.71 1.45
C PRO A 75 11.19 -10.78 0.42
N VAL A 76 9.93 -10.81 -0.01
CA VAL A 76 9.45 -11.78 -1.02
C VAL A 76 9.78 -11.28 -2.43
N VAL A 77 9.53 -9.99 -2.69
CA VAL A 77 9.79 -9.32 -3.98
C VAL A 77 10.15 -7.86 -3.70
N ARG A 78 11.10 -7.30 -4.46
CA ARG A 78 11.36 -5.85 -4.55
C ARG A 78 11.37 -5.44 -6.02
N ILE A 79 10.62 -4.39 -6.35
CA ILE A 79 10.53 -3.81 -7.70
C ILE A 79 11.00 -2.36 -7.59
N GLN A 80 11.85 -1.93 -8.53
CA GLN A 80 12.35 -0.55 -8.65
C GLN A 80 11.71 0.15 -9.84
#